data_AF-A0A7C6X1G6-F1
#
_entry.id   AF-A0A7C6X1G6-F1
#
_cell.length_a   1.000
_cell.length_b   1.000
_cell.length_c   1.000
_cell.angle_alpha   90.00
_cell.angle_beta   90.00
_cell.angle_gamma   90.00
#
_symmetry.space_group_name_H-M   'P 1'
#
loop_
_entity.id
_entity.type
_entity.pdbx_description
1 polymer ?
#
loop_
_entity_poly.entity_id
_entity_poly.type
_entity_poly.pdbx_seq_one_letter_code
_entity_poly.pdbx_strand_id
1 'polypeptide(L)' 'MFCYQCEQRAKGTGCTVAGVCGKDENTAVLQDLLIHVAKGISMYATKARKLGARDQEIDEFVIEALFTTVTNVNFDP' A
#
# COMPACT_ATOMS: atom_id res chain seq x y z
N MET A 1 12.88 -0.59 -7.15
CA MET A 1 11.44 -0.89 -6.93
C MET A 1 11.06 -2.28 -7.44
N PHE A 2 9.92 -2.85 -7.03
CA PHE A 2 9.28 -3.98 -7.72
C PHE A 2 7.76 -3.86 -7.63
N CYS A 3 7.07 -3.55 -8.73
CA CYS A 3 5.61 -3.40 -8.74
C CYS A 3 4.98 -4.14 -9.93
N TYR A 4 3.98 -4.98 -9.64
CA TYR A 4 3.32 -5.86 -10.61
C TYR A 4 1.78 -5.86 -10.52
N GLN A 5 1.20 -4.89 -9.81
CA GLN A 5 -0.22 -4.95 -9.44
C GLN A 5 -1.17 -4.68 -10.60
N CYS A 6 -0.73 -3.94 -11.62
CA CYS A 6 -1.56 -3.58 -12.76
C CYS A 6 -1.28 -4.47 -13.98
N GLU A 7 -2.21 -4.45 -14.93
CA GLU A 7 -2.12 -5.17 -16.19
C GLU A 7 -0.95 -4.67 -17.05
N GLN A 8 -0.74 -3.36 -17.09
CA GLN A 8 0.28 -2.68 -17.92
C GLN A 8 1.72 -2.79 -17.40
N ARG A 9 1.99 -3.66 -16.43
CA ARG A 9 3.34 -3.84 -15.85
C ARG A 9 4.37 -4.18 -16.94
N ALA A 10 5.60 -3.70 -16.77
CA ALA A 10 6.65 -3.85 -17.76
C ALA A 10 6.88 -5.33 -18.14
N LYS A 11 6.93 -5.60 -19.46
CA LYS A 11 7.15 -6.94 -20.04
C LYS A 11 6.17 -8.01 -19.53
N GLY A 12 4.99 -7.63 -19.04
CA GLY A 12 4.01 -8.56 -18.45
C GLY A 12 4.46 -9.21 -17.13
N THR A 13 5.59 -8.80 -16.55
CA THR A 13 6.21 -9.44 -15.38
C THR A 13 6.24 -8.51 -14.17
N GLY A 14 6.83 -7.32 -14.30
CA GLY A 14 6.95 -6.37 -13.20
C GLY A 14 7.80 -5.15 -13.56
N CYS A 15 7.45 -4.00 -13.00
CA CYS A 15 8.21 -2.76 -13.12
C CYS A 15 9.35 -2.76 -12.10
N THR A 16 10.61 -2.71 -12.57
CA THR A 16 11.81 -2.80 -11.72
C THR A 16 12.65 -1.53 -11.64
N VAL A 17 12.46 -0.58 -12.58
CA VAL A 17 13.20 0.70 -12.65
C VAL A 17 12.24 1.87 -12.47
N ALA A 18 11.17 1.91 -13.27
CA ALA A 18 10.06 2.85 -13.16
C ALA A 18 8.76 2.14 -13.53
N GLY A 19 7.64 2.60 -12.97
CA GLY A 19 6.31 2.13 -13.33
C GLY A 19 5.90 2.62 -14.71
N VAL A 20 5.28 1.74 -15.52
CA VAL A 20 4.65 2.14 -16.80
C VAL A 20 3.58 3.22 -16.59
N CYS A 21 2.94 3.23 -15.41
CA CYS A 21 1.98 4.25 -14.98
C CYS A 21 2.62 5.58 -14.54
N GLY A 22 3.94 5.74 -14.62
CA GLY A 22 4.65 6.95 -14.18
C GLY A 22 5.10 6.95 -12.72
N LYS A 23 4.80 5.88 -11.94
CA LYS A 23 5.27 5.75 -10.56
C LYS A 23 6.79 5.58 -10.52
N ASP A 24 7.50 6.49 -9.85
CA ASP A 24 8.94 6.40 -9.67
C ASP A 24 9.35 5.43 -8.57
N GLU A 25 10.67 5.22 -8.42
CA GLU A 25 11.21 4.30 -7.43
C GLU A 25 10.92 4.74 -5.99
N ASN A 26 11.05 6.02 -5.68
CA ASN A 26 10.83 6.56 -4.33
C ASN A 26 9.38 6.35 -3.88
N THR A 27 8.43 6.75 -4.73
CA THR A 27 6.99 6.56 -4.50
C THR A 27 6.67 5.09 -4.34
N ALA A 28 7.24 4.21 -5.17
CA ALA A 28 7.01 2.77 -5.07
C ALA A 28 7.51 2.20 -3.72
N VAL A 29 8.71 2.58 -3.29
CA VAL A 29 9.30 2.12 -2.01
C VAL A 29 8.52 2.65 -0.81
N LEU A 30 8.05 3.90 -0.86
CA LEU A 30 7.21 4.48 0.21
C LEU A 30 5.84 3.80 0.27
N GLN A 31 5.24 3.46 -0.87
CA GLN A 31 4.01 2.67 -0.90
C GLN A 31 4.22 1.24 -0.36
N ASP A 32 5.37 0.61 -0.64
CA ASP A 32 5.72 -0.69 -0.04
C ASP A 32 5.84 -0.59 1.49
N LEU A 33 6.49 0.47 1.99
CA LEU A 33 6.63 0.75 3.43
C LEU A 33 5.27 1.02 4.08
N LEU A 34 4.40 1.81 3.44
CA LEU A 34 3.06 2.10 3.92
C LEU A 34 2.24 0.81 4.09
N ILE A 35 2.27 -0.08 3.10
CA ILE A 35 1.63 -1.39 3.20
C ILE A 35 2.23 -2.25 4.32
N HIS A 36 3.56 -2.21 4.51
CA HIS A 36 4.21 -2.93 5.60
C HIS A 36 3.72 -2.45 6.97
N VAL A 37 3.65 -1.14 7.19
CA VAL A 37 3.16 -0.53 8.43
C VAL A 37 1.67 -0.80 8.63
N ALA A 38 0.85 -0.67 7.59
CA ALA A 38 -0.59 -0.95 7.65
C ALA A 38 -0.88 -2.41 8.05
N LYS A 39 -0.06 -3.37 7.58
CA LYS A 39 -0.12 -4.77 8.06
C LYS A 39 0.21 -4.86 9.54
N GLY A 40 1.26 -4.19 10.01
CA GLY A 40 1.63 -4.14 11.42
C GLY A 40 0.50 -3.59 12.32
N ILE A 41 -0.10 -2.46 11.93
CA ILE A 41 -1.26 -1.87 12.61
C ILE A 41 -2.43 -2.87 12.63
N SER A 42 -2.74 -3.49 11.48
CA SER A 42 -3.81 -4.47 11.36
C SER A 42 -3.62 -5.70 12.25
N MET A 43 -2.37 -6.12 12.50
CA MET A 43 -2.08 -7.21 13.44
C MET A 43 -2.52 -6.88 14.87
N TYR A 44 -2.24 -5.65 15.34
CA TYR A 44 -2.65 -5.20 16.67
C TYR A 44 -4.14 -4.92 16.75
N ALA A 45 -4.71 -4.23 15.76
CA ALA A 45 -6.15 -3.99 15.67
C ALA A 45 -6.95 -5.29 15.70
N THR A 46 -6.47 -6.33 14.99
CA THR A 46 -7.09 -7.67 15.00
C THR A 46 -7.04 -8.32 16.38
N LYS A 47 -5.94 -8.18 17.13
CA LYS A 47 -5.84 -8.69 18.51
C LYS A 47 -6.74 -7.92 19.47
N ALA A 48 -6.77 -6.59 19.36
CA ALA A 48 -7.62 -5.71 20.16
C ALA A 48 -9.11 -6.05 19.99
N ARG A 49 -9.55 -6.31 18.74
CA ARG A 49 -10.93 -6.72 18.45
C ARG A 49 -11.33 -8.00 19.16
N LYS A 50 -10.43 -8.98 19.32
CA LYS A 50 -10.70 -10.21 20.10
C LYS A 50 -10.90 -9.96 21.58
N LEU A 51 -10.42 -8.82 22.09
CA LEU A 51 -10.59 -8.37 23.47
C LEU A 51 -11.76 -7.38 23.63
N GLY A 52 -12.57 -7.18 22.57
CA GLY A 52 -13.71 -6.27 22.58
C GLY A 52 -13.36 -4.79 22.32
N ALA A 53 -12.10 -4.47 21.98
CA ALA A 53 -11.68 -3.11 21.65
C ALA A 53 -11.66 -2.88 20.13
N ARG A 54 -12.23 -1.76 19.68
CA ARG A 54 -12.23 -1.32 18.28
C ARG A 54 -12.04 0.20 18.24
N ASP A 55 -11.28 0.65 17.24
CA ASP A 55 -11.01 2.07 16.99
C ASP A 55 -11.35 2.36 15.52
N GLN A 56 -12.21 3.35 15.28
CA GLN A 56 -12.65 3.71 13.94
C GLN A 56 -11.56 4.44 13.14
N GLU A 57 -10.74 5.26 13.79
CA GLU A 57 -9.66 5.99 13.11
C GLU A 57 -8.62 5.00 12.57
N ILE A 58 -8.35 3.93 13.32
CA ILE A 58 -7.47 2.84 12.85
C ILE A 58 -8.07 2.12 11.64
N ASP A 59 -9.38 1.88 11.65
CA ASP A 59 -10.07 1.21 10.54
C ASP A 59 -10.02 2.07 9.26
N GLU A 60 -10.28 3.37 9.39
CA GLU A 60 -10.24 4.34 8.29
C GLU A 60 -8.82 4.50 7.74
N PHE A 61 -7.83 4.66 8.62
CA PHE A 61 -6.42 4.77 8.21
C PHE A 61 -5.96 3.58 7.37
N VAL A 62 -6.33 2.35 7.74
CA VAL A 62 -5.96 1.16 6.96
C VAL A 62 -6.60 1.17 5.57
N ILE A 63 -7.85 1.63 5.46
CA ILE A 63 -8.54 1.75 4.16
C ILE A 63 -7.85 2.81 3.30
N GLU A 64 -7.56 3.98 3.87
CA GLU A 64 -6.87 5.07 3.17
C GLU A 64 -5.48 4.62 2.71
N ALA A 65 -4.69 4.00 3.59
CA ALA A 65 -3.37 3.47 3.27
C ALA A 65 -3.42 2.49 2.08
N LEU A 66 -4.38 1.58 2.06
CA LEU A 66 -4.58 0.66 0.94
C LEU A 66 -4.95 1.41 -0.34
N PHE A 67 -5.90 2.35 -0.26
CA PHE A 67 -6.40 3.10 -1.42
C PHE A 67 -5.31 3.98 -2.04
N THR A 68 -4.49 4.64 -1.22
CA THR A 68 -3.33 5.45 -1.66
C THR A 68 -2.35 4.64 -2.52
N THR A 69 -2.22 3.33 -2.30
CA THR A 69 -1.28 2.48 -3.06
C THR A 69 -1.85 1.88 -4.35
N VAL A 70 -3.14 2.11 -4.64
CA VAL A 70 -3.76 1.65 -5.89
C VAL A 70 -3.16 2.40 -7.09
N THR A 71 -3.10 1.72 -8.22
CA THR A 71 -2.57 2.27 -9.47
C THR A 71 -3.27 3.58 -9.83
N ASN A 72 -2.49 4.62 -10.11
CA ASN A 72 -2.96 5.96 -10.49
C ASN A 72 -3.73 6.74 -9.41
N VAL A 73 -3.54 6.42 -8.12
CA VAL A 73 -4.18 7.18 -7.03
C VAL A 73 -3.29 8.29 -6.48
N ASN A 74 -2.10 7.97 -5.97
CA ASN A 74 -1.20 8.98 -5.40
C ASN A 74 0.25 8.79 -5.88
N PHE A 75 0.89 9.90 -6.23
CA PHE A 75 2.28 10.00 -6.68
C PHE A 75 3.10 11.03 -5.88
N ASP A 76 2.50 11.67 -4.87
CA ASP A 76 3.19 12.59 -3.96
C ASP A 76 3.92 11.78 -2.87
N PRO A 77 5.26 11.89 -2.74
CA PRO A 77 6.07 11.12 -1.80
C PRO A 77 5.78 11.39 -0.32
#